data_AF-A0A8J6Q6D5-F1
#
_entry.id   AF-A0A8J6Q6D5-F1
#
_cell.length_a   1.000
_cell.length_b   1.000
_cell.length_c   1.000
_cell.angle_alpha   90.00
_cell.angle_beta   90.00
_cell.angle_gamma   90.00
#
_symmetry.space_group_name_H-M   'P 1'
#
loop_
_entity.id
_entity.type
_entity.pdbx_description
1 polymer ?
#
loop_
_entity_poly.entity_id
_entity_poly.type
_entity_poly.pdbx_seq_one_letter_code
_entity_poly.pdbx_strand_id
1 'polypeptide(L)'
;MRLPIYVMLLLGGLSVISCSNSEDDLEWTQTEVDRVLTQMDANNPTVVNILETYNTGVLYEYDRIMDFAYIAGSKVDAETWDKVEIPMLKQKYSDSLGNVLPLEEEVYKAEAGNAITFIDTTLFKYFKPNSIVSELMPYKVLLSDEVYLQSRIYGEIGQVLTESESRVRYSAEFGQMAIYNKHSIAFAVNPSDLNSASAIQMRKRDNFYIMVSRIMDMHGLYAQIPASFSEGKSAYYNKEMGVVYREELEIAEEKRIDVIDKDWFFEKGFIDATYFYASFGLITFYQYYDEDNNRLPSRIVHPKALRPTYDFVSNRREDFRAYLNEMIHRNANQLQAFPDNIKANIVMLRDLLMSWGVDIVAMNPALETLN
;
A
#
# COMPACT_ATOMS: atom_id res chain seq x y z
N MET A 1 41.83 -50.61 9.94
CA MET A 1 40.86 -49.69 9.28
C MET A 1 39.78 -49.31 10.31
N ARG A 2 39.95 -48.18 11.02
CA ARG A 2 38.96 -47.63 11.96
C ARG A 2 38.72 -46.11 11.77
N LEU A 3 39.28 -45.53 10.71
CA LEU A 3 39.17 -44.11 10.38
C LEU A 3 37.74 -43.62 10.00
N PRO A 4 36.87 -44.40 9.33
CA PRO A 4 35.60 -43.85 8.84
C PRO A 4 34.56 -43.63 9.95
N ILE A 5 34.64 -44.38 11.06
CA ILE A 5 33.69 -44.27 12.19
C ILE A 5 33.94 -43.00 13.00
N TYR A 6 35.21 -42.62 13.21
CA TYR A 6 35.54 -41.39 13.94
C TYR A 6 35.19 -40.15 13.13
N VAL A 7 35.34 -40.16 11.80
CA VAL A 7 34.94 -39.04 10.94
C VAL A 7 33.42 -38.88 10.88
N MET A 8 32.66 -39.98 10.83
CA MET A 8 31.19 -39.94 10.91
C MET A 8 30.68 -39.49 12.29
N LEU A 9 31.34 -39.88 13.39
CA LEU A 9 30.99 -39.41 14.72
C LEU A 9 31.35 -37.93 14.93
N LEU A 10 32.43 -37.45 14.31
CA LEU A 10 32.81 -36.04 14.36
C LEU A 10 31.82 -35.17 13.55
N LEU A 11 31.44 -35.61 12.36
CA LEU A 11 30.43 -34.94 11.52
C LEU A 11 29.04 -34.99 12.14
N GLY A 12 28.66 -36.11 12.77
CA GLY A 12 27.43 -36.23 13.54
C GLY A 12 27.42 -35.39 14.82
N GLY A 13 28.58 -35.19 15.46
CA GLY A 13 28.71 -34.29 16.59
C GLY A 13 28.61 -32.81 16.19
N LEU A 14 29.24 -32.43 15.08
CA LEU A 14 29.20 -31.06 14.55
C LEU A 14 27.81 -30.66 14.04
N SER A 15 27.03 -31.59 13.46
CA SER A 15 25.65 -31.31 13.05
C SER A 15 24.69 -31.18 14.25
N VAL A 16 24.93 -31.91 15.35
CA VAL A 16 24.14 -31.77 16.58
C VAL A 16 24.49 -30.48 17.33
N ILE A 17 25.77 -30.05 17.32
CA ILE A 17 26.19 -28.76 17.91
C ILE A 17 25.69 -27.57 17.06
N SER A 18 25.68 -27.71 15.73
CA SER A 18 25.12 -26.69 14.84
C SER A 18 23.59 -26.59 14.90
N CYS A 19 22.89 -27.65 15.32
CA CYS A 19 21.44 -27.65 15.53
C CYS A 19 21.03 -27.40 16.99
N SER A 20 21.95 -27.48 17.97
CA SER A 20 21.67 -27.18 19.37
C SER A 20 21.85 -25.71 19.71
N ASN A 21 22.52 -24.93 18.86
CA ASN A 21 22.39 -23.49 18.88
C ASN A 21 21.12 -23.15 18.10
N SER A 22 19.98 -23.27 18.76
CA SER A 22 18.76 -22.63 18.29
C SER A 22 19.08 -21.15 18.07
N GLU A 23 18.60 -20.57 16.96
CA GLU A 23 18.56 -19.12 16.76
C GLU A 23 17.86 -18.39 17.94
N ASP A 24 17.16 -19.15 18.80
CA ASP A 24 16.58 -18.73 20.07
C ASP A 24 17.60 -18.25 21.14
N ASP A 25 18.90 -18.57 21.00
CA ASP A 25 19.97 -18.12 21.92
C ASP A 25 20.73 -16.88 21.42
N LEU A 26 20.25 -16.21 20.37
CA LEU A 26 20.69 -14.84 20.08
C LEU A 26 20.13 -13.91 21.16
N GLU A 27 20.88 -13.74 22.24
CA GLU A 27 20.60 -12.71 23.24
C GLU A 27 20.56 -11.34 22.53
N TRP A 28 19.38 -10.71 22.57
CA TRP A 28 19.14 -9.37 22.06
C TRP A 28 20.09 -8.40 22.80
N THR A 29 21.18 -7.99 22.15
CA THR A 29 22.14 -7.10 22.78
C THR A 29 21.51 -5.71 22.90
N GLN A 30 21.20 -5.30 24.14
CA GLN A 30 20.59 -4.01 24.52
C GLN A 30 21.44 -2.75 24.19
N THR A 31 22.42 -2.86 23.30
CA THR A 31 23.14 -1.73 22.72
C THR A 31 22.76 -1.56 21.25
N GLU A 32 21.47 -1.64 20.94
CA GLU A 32 20.94 -1.09 19.69
C GLU A 32 21.13 0.43 19.76
N VAL A 33 22.27 0.91 19.29
CA VAL A 33 22.46 2.32 18.95
C VAL A 33 21.35 2.65 17.97
N ASP A 34 20.55 3.68 18.27
CA ASP A 34 19.55 4.16 17.34
C ASP A 34 20.23 4.51 16.00
N ARG A 35 20.02 3.61 15.04
CA ARG A 35 20.67 3.68 13.73
C ARG A 35 20.15 4.86 12.93
N VAL A 36 18.90 5.28 13.17
CA VAL A 36 18.25 6.37 12.45
C VAL A 36 19.05 7.65 12.63
N LEU A 37 19.35 8.05 13.87
CA LEU A 37 20.13 9.25 14.14
C LEU A 37 21.56 9.20 13.58
N THR A 38 22.15 8.00 13.45
CA THR A 38 23.52 7.85 12.91
C THR A 38 23.57 7.81 11.37
N GLN A 39 22.48 7.42 10.72
CA GLN A 39 22.40 7.28 9.25
C GLN A 39 21.74 8.48 8.57
N MET A 40 20.98 9.27 9.33
CA MET A 40 20.31 10.45 8.84
C MET A 40 21.33 11.51 8.40
N ASP A 41 21.09 12.16 7.26
CA ASP A 41 21.90 13.30 6.83
C ASP A 41 21.54 14.56 7.64
N ALA A 42 22.25 14.74 8.75
CA ALA A 42 22.10 15.89 9.64
C ALA A 42 22.48 17.23 8.97
N ASN A 43 23.13 17.23 7.80
CA ASN A 43 23.42 18.46 7.07
C ASN A 43 22.26 18.88 6.15
N ASN A 44 21.27 18.01 5.93
CA ASN A 44 20.10 18.32 5.13
C ASN A 44 18.99 18.93 6.02
N PRO A 45 18.66 20.23 5.88
CA PRO A 45 17.70 20.89 6.75
C PRO A 45 16.28 20.33 6.62
N THR A 46 15.91 19.79 5.44
CA THR A 46 14.59 19.18 5.24
C THR A 46 14.48 17.88 6.04
N VAL A 47 15.54 17.07 6.06
CA VAL A 47 15.57 15.82 6.83
C VAL A 47 15.48 16.11 8.33
N VAL A 48 16.26 17.09 8.81
CA VAL A 48 16.20 17.53 10.22
C VAL A 48 14.80 18.04 10.58
N ASN A 49 14.20 18.87 9.72
CA ASN A 49 12.86 19.40 9.96
C ASN A 49 11.79 18.28 10.01
N ILE A 50 11.87 17.27 9.14
CA ILE A 50 10.95 16.12 9.18
C ILE A 50 11.12 15.35 10.50
N LEU A 51 12.35 15.10 10.94
CA LEU A 51 12.61 14.45 12.23
C LEU A 51 12.03 15.25 13.39
N GLU A 52 12.29 16.55 13.46
CA GLU A 52 11.79 17.40 14.55
C GLU A 52 10.26 17.53 14.54
N THR A 53 9.64 17.56 13.36
CA THR A 53 8.18 17.74 13.21
C THR A 53 7.39 16.46 13.47
N TYR A 54 7.94 15.31 13.05
CA TYR A 54 7.21 14.04 12.98
C TYR A 54 7.88 12.88 13.72
N ASN A 55 9.01 13.13 14.39
CA ASN A 55 9.87 12.09 14.96
C ASN A 55 10.17 10.96 13.94
N THR A 56 10.39 11.35 12.67
CA THR A 56 10.54 10.44 11.54
C THR A 56 11.88 10.68 10.87
N GLY A 57 12.76 9.67 10.88
CA GLY A 57 13.99 9.70 10.09
C GLY A 57 13.74 9.40 8.62
N VAL A 58 14.31 10.20 7.74
CA VAL A 58 14.33 9.93 6.30
C VAL A 58 15.72 9.43 5.91
N LEU A 59 15.79 8.17 5.47
CA LEU A 59 17.05 7.48 5.18
C LEU A 59 17.11 7.13 3.69
N TYR A 60 18.16 7.60 3.00
CA TYR A 60 18.47 7.18 1.62
C TYR A 60 19.78 6.39 1.54
N GLU A 61 20.49 6.30 2.66
CA GLU A 61 21.56 5.36 2.94
C GLU A 61 21.11 4.46 4.09
N TYR A 62 20.94 3.18 3.83
CA TYR A 62 20.39 2.23 4.80
C TYR A 62 20.88 0.80 4.52
N ASP A 63 20.82 -0.03 5.53
CA ASP A 63 21.03 -1.47 5.44
C ASP A 63 19.68 -2.15 5.22
N ARG A 64 19.48 -2.83 4.09
CA ARG A 64 18.18 -3.49 3.80
C ARG A 64 17.77 -4.47 4.90
N ILE A 65 18.71 -5.21 5.49
CA ILE A 65 18.40 -6.26 6.47
C ILE A 65 18.01 -5.61 7.79
N MET A 66 18.81 -4.66 8.29
CA MET A 66 18.58 -4.04 9.59
C MET A 66 17.51 -2.95 9.55
N ASP A 67 17.50 -2.16 8.47
CA ASP A 67 16.72 -0.93 8.40
C ASP A 67 15.37 -1.13 7.71
N PHE A 68 15.17 -2.20 6.94
CA PHE A 68 13.84 -2.60 6.48
C PHE A 68 13.24 -3.77 7.28
N ALA A 69 14.08 -4.73 7.72
CA ALA A 69 13.78 -5.88 8.59
C ALA A 69 12.35 -6.43 8.51
N TYR A 70 12.19 -7.59 7.88
CA TYR A 70 10.92 -8.31 7.80
C TYR A 70 10.97 -9.64 8.55
N ILE A 71 9.96 -9.89 9.40
CA ILE A 71 9.73 -11.20 10.02
C ILE A 71 8.54 -11.84 9.31
N ALA A 72 8.79 -12.97 8.64
CA ALA A 72 7.77 -13.69 7.90
C ALA A 72 6.77 -14.40 8.81
N GLY A 73 5.48 -14.17 8.58
CA GLY A 73 4.40 -14.88 9.26
C GLY A 73 4.18 -16.30 8.73
N SER A 74 4.68 -16.59 7.53
CA SER A 74 4.60 -17.90 6.89
C SER A 74 5.81 -18.15 5.97
N LYS A 75 6.03 -19.42 5.59
CA LYS A 75 7.07 -19.78 4.60
C LYS A 75 6.82 -19.10 3.25
N VAL A 76 5.57 -18.99 2.82
CA VAL A 76 5.20 -18.35 1.55
C VAL A 76 5.52 -16.86 1.59
N ASP A 77 5.28 -16.19 2.71
CA ASP A 77 5.66 -14.79 2.86
C ASP A 77 7.18 -14.62 2.89
N ALA A 78 7.92 -15.53 3.56
CA ALA A 78 9.38 -15.52 3.55
C ALA A 78 9.95 -15.62 2.13
N GLU A 79 9.46 -16.57 1.33
CA GLU A 79 9.83 -16.75 -0.08
C GLU A 79 9.47 -15.54 -0.95
N THR A 80 8.41 -14.82 -0.57
CA THR A 80 7.97 -13.60 -1.23
C THR A 80 8.93 -12.45 -0.93
N TRP A 81 9.27 -12.24 0.34
CA TRP A 81 10.12 -11.15 0.80
C TRP A 81 11.60 -11.31 0.45
N ASP A 82 12.08 -12.56 0.30
CA ASP A 82 13.43 -12.86 -0.19
C ASP A 82 13.67 -12.24 -1.58
N LYS A 83 12.63 -12.20 -2.41
CA LYS A 83 12.64 -11.71 -3.79
C LYS A 83 12.41 -10.20 -3.94
N VAL A 84 12.24 -9.48 -2.85
CA VAL A 84 12.01 -8.03 -2.85
C VAL A 84 13.34 -7.30 -2.87
N GLU A 85 13.62 -6.52 -3.91
CA GLU A 85 14.83 -5.70 -3.96
C GLU A 85 14.48 -4.22 -3.71
N ILE A 86 15.24 -3.57 -2.83
CA ILE A 86 15.04 -2.17 -2.43
C ILE A 86 16.39 -1.42 -2.59
N PRO A 87 16.90 -1.28 -3.83
CA PRO A 87 18.20 -0.65 -4.08
C PRO A 87 18.24 0.79 -3.56
N MET A 88 19.32 1.14 -2.86
CA MET A 88 19.57 2.52 -2.42
C MET A 88 19.82 3.43 -3.62
N LEU A 89 19.51 4.72 -3.49
CA LEU A 89 19.81 5.73 -4.51
C LEU A 89 21.29 5.73 -4.93
N LYS A 90 22.21 5.50 -3.97
CA LYS A 90 23.65 5.48 -4.25
C LYS A 90 24.11 4.35 -5.17
N GLN A 91 23.32 3.29 -5.33
CA GLN A 91 23.74 2.08 -6.03
C GLN A 91 24.00 2.32 -7.52
N LYS A 92 23.30 3.27 -8.16
CA LYS A 92 23.56 3.68 -9.57
C LYS A 92 24.93 4.32 -9.78
N TYR A 93 25.46 4.92 -8.71
CA TYR A 93 26.67 5.73 -8.73
C TYR A 93 27.86 5.02 -8.07
N SER A 94 27.66 3.77 -7.64
CA SER A 94 28.64 3.02 -6.87
C SER A 94 29.38 2.00 -7.72
N ASP A 95 30.63 1.72 -7.36
CA ASP A 95 31.38 0.59 -7.88
C ASP A 95 30.82 -0.75 -7.35
N SER A 96 31.41 -1.87 -7.79
CA SER A 96 31.03 -3.22 -7.33
C SER A 96 31.30 -3.46 -5.83
N LEU A 97 32.01 -2.56 -5.15
CA LEU A 97 32.28 -2.60 -3.72
C LEU A 97 31.33 -1.68 -2.94
N GLY A 98 30.40 -0.99 -3.61
CA GLY A 98 29.42 -0.09 -2.99
C GLY A 98 29.95 1.31 -2.67
N ASN A 99 31.12 1.69 -3.18
CA ASN A 99 31.66 3.04 -3.02
C ASN A 99 31.17 3.94 -4.14
N VAL A 100 30.60 5.09 -3.79
CA VAL A 100 30.23 6.11 -4.77
C VAL A 100 31.48 6.55 -5.52
N LEU A 101 31.41 6.52 -6.85
CA LEU A 101 32.51 6.93 -7.71
C LEU A 101 32.80 8.42 -7.49
N PRO A 102 34.08 8.85 -7.33
CA PRO A 102 34.40 10.25 -7.02
C PRO A 102 33.85 11.28 -8.01
N LEU A 103 33.69 10.91 -9.29
CA LEU A 103 33.14 11.79 -10.32
C LEU A 103 31.61 11.91 -10.27
N GLU A 104 30.95 10.99 -9.56
CA GLU A 104 29.50 10.89 -9.45
C GLU A 104 28.97 11.41 -8.11
N GLU A 105 29.84 11.77 -7.16
CA GLU A 105 29.46 12.16 -5.79
C GLU A 105 28.51 13.36 -5.76
N GLU A 106 28.79 14.40 -6.56
CA GLU A 106 27.94 15.58 -6.65
C GLU A 106 26.59 15.27 -7.31
N VAL A 107 26.57 14.37 -8.30
CA VAL A 107 25.34 13.93 -8.97
C VAL A 107 24.47 13.13 -8.00
N TYR A 108 25.08 12.21 -7.27
CA TYR A 108 24.41 11.43 -6.23
C TYR A 108 23.80 12.31 -5.13
N LYS A 109 24.56 13.28 -4.59
CA LYS A 109 24.05 14.21 -3.57
C LYS A 109 22.89 15.05 -4.09
N ALA A 110 22.97 15.51 -5.33
CA ALA A 110 21.87 16.23 -5.97
C ALA A 110 20.62 15.35 -6.13
N GLU A 111 20.78 14.08 -6.53
CA GLU A 111 19.67 13.11 -6.63
C GLU A 111 19.03 12.83 -5.27
N ALA A 112 19.84 12.60 -4.23
CA ALA A 112 19.34 12.41 -2.86
C ALA A 112 18.57 13.64 -2.37
N GLY A 113 19.09 14.86 -2.59
CA GLY A 113 18.40 16.11 -2.25
C GLY A 113 17.07 16.29 -2.99
N ASN A 114 17.02 15.91 -4.27
CA ASN A 114 15.79 15.93 -5.07
C ASN A 114 14.76 14.91 -4.54
N ALA A 115 15.19 13.70 -4.18
CA ALA A 115 14.32 12.67 -3.63
C ALA A 115 13.70 13.09 -2.29
N ILE A 116 14.50 13.71 -1.41
CA ILE A 116 14.05 14.27 -0.14
C ILE A 116 13.03 15.38 -0.39
N THR A 117 13.34 16.32 -1.26
CA THR A 117 12.42 17.43 -1.63
C THR A 117 11.11 16.89 -2.22
N PHE A 118 11.20 15.86 -3.06
CA PHE A 118 10.02 15.22 -3.63
C PHE A 118 9.12 14.64 -2.54
N ILE A 119 9.65 13.82 -1.63
CA ILE A 119 8.85 13.21 -0.57
C ILE A 119 8.30 14.26 0.40
N ASP A 120 9.07 15.29 0.76
CA ASP A 120 8.56 16.39 1.58
C ASP A 120 7.35 17.09 0.92
N THR A 121 7.51 17.48 -0.35
CA THR A 121 6.50 18.26 -1.08
C THR A 121 5.36 17.44 -1.68
N THR A 122 5.45 16.11 -1.70
CA THR A 122 4.42 15.22 -2.26
C THR A 122 3.83 14.24 -1.25
N LEU A 123 4.40 14.13 -0.05
CA LEU A 123 3.91 13.26 1.01
C LEU A 123 3.76 14.01 2.34
N PHE A 124 4.87 14.45 2.96
CA PHE A 124 4.85 14.99 4.32
C PHE A 124 4.05 16.27 4.44
N LYS A 125 4.01 17.12 3.41
CA LYS A 125 3.24 18.37 3.45
C LYS A 125 1.73 18.20 3.69
N TYR A 126 1.18 17.00 3.49
CA TYR A 126 -0.24 16.71 3.71
C TYR A 126 -0.53 16.23 5.12
N PHE A 127 0.45 16.26 6.02
CA PHE A 127 0.27 15.95 7.42
C PHE A 127 0.52 17.22 8.22
N LYS A 128 -0.34 17.49 9.20
CA LYS A 128 -0.24 18.70 10.01
C LYS A 128 0.75 18.47 11.15
N PRO A 129 1.72 19.38 11.36
CA PRO A 129 2.52 19.39 12.59
C PRO A 129 1.63 19.47 13.84
N ASN A 130 2.09 18.87 14.95
CA ASN A 130 1.40 18.91 16.25
C ASN A 130 -0.05 18.39 16.20
N SER A 131 -0.29 17.37 15.38
CA SER A 131 -1.58 16.68 15.26
C SER A 131 -1.48 15.23 15.74
N ILE A 132 -2.62 14.56 15.87
CA ILE A 132 -2.66 13.13 16.24
C ILE A 132 -1.78 12.31 15.28
N VAL A 133 -1.92 12.53 13.98
CA VAL A 133 -1.17 11.76 12.99
C VAL A 133 0.34 12.04 13.03
N SER A 134 0.77 13.25 13.43
CA SER A 134 2.21 13.54 13.53
C SER A 134 2.92 12.71 14.60
N GLU A 135 2.23 12.30 15.66
CA GLU A 135 2.76 11.41 16.70
C GLU A 135 2.72 9.93 16.30
N LEU A 136 1.98 9.61 15.24
CA LEU A 136 1.74 8.26 14.74
C LEU A 136 2.55 7.95 13.47
N MET A 137 3.40 8.89 13.03
CA MET A 137 4.25 8.70 11.87
C MET A 137 5.22 7.53 12.09
N PRO A 138 5.60 6.82 11.03
CA PRO A 138 6.59 5.77 11.15
C PRO A 138 7.92 6.37 11.56
N TYR A 139 8.59 5.75 12.54
CA TYR A 139 9.88 6.23 13.03
C TYR A 139 10.95 6.38 11.95
N LYS A 140 10.85 5.61 10.87
CA LYS A 140 11.73 5.72 9.70
C LYS A 140 11.00 5.51 8.37
N VAL A 141 11.47 6.24 7.37
CA VAL A 141 11.09 6.17 5.96
C VAL A 141 12.35 6.00 5.11
N LEU A 142 12.38 4.96 4.29
CA LEU A 142 13.49 4.70 3.37
C LEU A 142 13.20 5.29 1.99
N LEU A 143 14.18 5.94 1.38
CA LEU A 143 14.14 6.41 0.00
C LEU A 143 15.00 5.51 -0.87
N SER A 144 14.35 4.71 -1.69
CA SER A 144 15.00 3.80 -2.61
C SER A 144 14.97 4.37 -4.02
N ASP A 145 15.84 3.85 -4.87
CA ASP A 145 15.74 4.10 -6.30
C ASP A 145 14.48 3.46 -6.86
N GLU A 146 14.40 2.14 -6.71
CA GLU A 146 13.30 1.31 -7.15
C GLU A 146 12.85 0.41 -5.99
N VAL A 147 11.66 -0.18 -6.12
CA VAL A 147 11.25 -1.34 -5.37
C VAL A 147 10.87 -2.41 -6.37
N TYR A 148 11.68 -3.47 -6.45
CA TYR A 148 11.49 -4.53 -7.42
C TYR A 148 10.94 -5.79 -6.75
N LEU A 149 9.95 -6.40 -7.40
CA LEU A 149 9.36 -7.68 -7.00
C LEU A 149 9.54 -8.67 -8.17
N GLN A 150 10.25 -9.77 -7.99
CA GLN A 150 10.42 -10.78 -9.07
C GLN A 150 9.12 -11.47 -9.50
N SER A 151 8.01 -11.26 -8.78
CA SER A 151 6.69 -11.80 -9.10
C SER A 151 5.58 -10.86 -8.65
N ARG A 152 4.41 -10.96 -9.28
CA ARG A 152 3.20 -10.25 -8.87
C ARG A 152 2.77 -10.74 -7.48
N ILE A 153 2.88 -9.87 -6.48
CA ILE A 153 2.48 -10.13 -5.10
C ILE A 153 1.09 -9.51 -4.90
N TYR A 154 0.20 -10.19 -4.19
CA TYR A 154 -1.10 -9.66 -3.74
C TYR A 154 -1.01 -9.47 -2.21
N GLY A 155 -1.57 -8.38 -1.65
CA GLY A 155 -1.21 -7.92 -0.31
C GLY A 155 -2.28 -7.95 0.79
N GLU A 156 -1.88 -8.39 1.99
CA GLU A 156 -2.41 -8.11 3.34
C GLU A 156 -1.36 -7.45 4.29
N ILE A 157 -1.64 -7.27 5.59
CA ILE A 157 -0.66 -6.79 6.59
C ILE A 157 0.51 -7.76 6.67
N GLY A 158 1.73 -7.27 6.46
CA GLY A 158 2.92 -8.13 6.42
C GLY A 158 3.19 -8.73 5.04
N GLN A 159 2.38 -8.39 4.05
CA GLN A 159 2.67 -8.57 2.63
C GLN A 159 2.88 -7.20 1.98
N VAL A 160 3.33 -7.20 0.72
CA VAL A 160 3.51 -5.95 -0.03
C VAL A 160 2.15 -5.36 -0.32
N LEU A 161 1.87 -4.17 0.22
CA LEU A 161 0.65 -3.45 -0.13
C LEU A 161 0.66 -3.19 -1.64
N THR A 162 -0.29 -3.80 -2.34
CA THR A 162 -0.38 -3.70 -3.80
C THR A 162 -1.60 -2.90 -4.24
N GLU A 163 -2.52 -2.62 -3.32
CA GLU A 163 -3.72 -1.83 -3.61
C GLU A 163 -3.43 -0.34 -3.81
N SER A 164 -3.96 0.20 -4.91
CA SER A 164 -4.04 1.63 -5.27
C SER A 164 -4.50 1.76 -6.72
N GLU A 165 -5.39 2.71 -7.02
CA GLU A 165 -5.79 2.99 -8.41
C GLU A 165 -4.63 3.41 -9.31
N SER A 166 -3.60 4.03 -8.74
CA SER A 166 -2.37 4.40 -9.43
C SER A 166 -1.54 3.16 -9.83
N ARG A 167 -1.65 2.05 -9.08
CA ARG A 167 -0.96 0.78 -9.37
C ARG A 167 -1.66 -0.06 -10.44
N VAL A 168 -3.00 -0.09 -10.47
CA VAL A 168 -3.77 -0.82 -11.51
C VAL A 168 -3.44 -0.30 -12.91
N ARG A 169 -3.21 1.01 -13.04
CA ARG A 169 -3.00 1.67 -14.34
C ARG A 169 -1.57 1.58 -14.87
N TYR A 170 -0.60 1.24 -14.02
CA TYR A 170 0.83 1.41 -14.35
C TYR A 170 1.70 0.19 -14.03
N SER A 171 1.17 -1.01 -13.80
CA SER A 171 2.06 -2.14 -13.52
C SER A 171 2.93 -2.51 -14.74
N ALA A 172 4.13 -1.93 -14.83
CA ALA A 172 5.31 -2.75 -15.05
C ALA A 172 5.23 -3.81 -13.95
N GLU A 173 4.99 -5.05 -14.34
CA GLU A 173 4.51 -6.17 -13.51
C GLU A 173 5.33 -6.43 -12.22
N PHE A 174 6.49 -5.77 -12.10
CA PHE A 174 7.53 -5.98 -11.10
C PHE A 174 8.02 -4.70 -10.39
N GLY A 175 7.67 -3.50 -10.86
CA GLY A 175 8.13 -2.22 -10.28
C GLY A 175 7.06 -1.61 -9.36
N GLN A 176 7.37 -1.45 -8.06
CA GLN A 176 6.49 -0.80 -7.09
C GLN A 176 6.96 0.61 -6.75
N MET A 177 6.03 1.53 -6.49
CA MET A 177 6.36 2.90 -6.08
C MET A 177 6.65 3.00 -4.58
N ALA A 178 6.16 2.06 -3.79
CA ALA A 178 6.41 1.96 -2.36
C ALA A 178 6.09 0.55 -1.82
N ILE A 179 6.65 0.23 -0.67
CA ILE A 179 6.46 -1.02 0.05
C ILE A 179 6.59 -0.77 1.54
N TYR A 180 5.80 -1.45 2.37
CA TYR A 180 5.98 -1.42 3.81
C TYR A 180 5.76 -2.78 4.44
N ASN A 181 6.28 -2.91 5.65
CA ASN A 181 5.97 -3.98 6.57
C ASN A 181 5.64 -3.37 7.95
N LYS A 182 5.55 -4.22 8.98
CA LYS A 182 5.26 -3.80 10.35
C LYS A 182 6.28 -2.78 10.91
N HIS A 183 7.52 -2.84 10.47
CA HIS A 183 8.66 -2.08 11.01
C HIS A 183 9.08 -0.90 10.13
N SER A 184 8.97 -1.01 8.81
CA SER A 184 9.58 -0.06 7.87
C SER A 184 8.72 0.21 6.63
N ILE A 185 8.95 1.36 5.97
CA ILE A 185 8.39 1.72 4.66
C ILE A 185 9.52 2.21 3.78
N ALA A 186 9.49 1.84 2.51
CA ALA A 186 10.36 2.37 1.49
C ALA A 186 9.53 2.96 0.36
N PHE A 187 9.95 4.12 -0.14
CA PHE A 187 9.40 4.76 -1.33
C PHE A 187 10.46 4.76 -2.44
N ALA A 188 10.08 4.30 -3.62
CA ALA A 188 10.88 4.42 -4.83
C ALA A 188 10.77 5.84 -5.38
N VAL A 189 11.89 6.54 -5.47
CA VAL A 189 11.97 7.94 -5.91
C VAL A 189 12.98 8.09 -7.06
N ASN A 190 12.90 7.21 -8.06
CA ASN A 190 13.72 7.34 -9.26
C ASN A 190 13.34 8.60 -10.06
N PRO A 191 14.25 9.58 -10.26
CA PRO A 191 13.96 10.79 -11.02
C PRO A 191 13.62 10.55 -12.49
N SER A 192 14.12 9.47 -13.12
CA SER A 192 13.77 9.14 -14.51
C SER A 192 12.28 8.87 -14.70
N ASP A 193 11.62 8.44 -13.63
CA ASP A 193 10.20 8.11 -13.62
C ASP A 193 9.33 9.32 -13.30
N LEU A 194 9.94 10.46 -12.93
CA LEU A 194 9.29 11.74 -12.66
C LEU A 194 9.26 12.65 -13.90
N ASN A 195 9.17 12.04 -15.09
CA ASN A 195 9.32 12.72 -16.38
C ASN A 195 8.06 13.47 -16.88
N SER A 196 6.95 13.43 -16.15
CA SER A 196 5.71 14.11 -16.52
C SER A 196 4.85 14.47 -15.32
N ALA A 197 4.01 15.51 -15.47
CA ALA A 197 3.05 15.89 -14.44
C ALA A 197 2.09 14.74 -14.07
N SER A 198 1.71 13.91 -15.04
CA SER A 198 0.88 12.72 -14.80
C SER A 198 1.60 11.69 -13.93
N ALA A 199 2.87 11.41 -14.21
CA ALA A 199 3.67 10.47 -13.41
C ALA A 199 3.89 10.98 -11.98
N ILE A 200 4.16 12.28 -11.83
CA ILE A 200 4.27 12.93 -10.52
C ILE A 200 2.97 12.82 -9.71
N GLN A 201 1.82 13.14 -10.33
CA GLN A 201 0.53 13.04 -9.64
C GLN A 201 0.18 11.60 -9.25
N MET A 202 0.52 10.63 -10.10
CA MET A 202 0.32 9.22 -9.82
C MET A 202 1.13 8.77 -8.59
N ARG A 203 2.45 9.06 -8.55
CA ARG A 203 3.30 8.73 -7.39
C ARG A 203 2.89 9.46 -6.13
N LYS A 204 2.54 10.75 -6.23
CA LYS A 204 1.98 11.52 -5.11
C LYS A 204 0.77 10.82 -4.49
N ARG A 205 -0.18 10.38 -5.33
CA ARG A 205 -1.41 9.67 -4.91
C ARG A 205 -1.12 8.32 -4.28
N ASP A 206 -0.24 7.54 -4.91
CA ASP A 206 0.15 6.23 -4.40
C ASP A 206 0.86 6.34 -3.04
N ASN A 207 1.89 7.17 -2.94
CA ASN A 207 2.67 7.34 -1.72
C ASN A 207 1.80 7.82 -0.56
N PHE A 208 0.89 8.77 -0.81
CA PHE A 208 -0.04 9.27 0.21
C PHE A 208 -1.01 8.17 0.68
N TYR A 209 -1.62 7.44 -0.26
CA TYR A 209 -2.51 6.32 0.06
C TYR A 209 -1.82 5.27 0.95
N ILE A 210 -0.57 4.92 0.60
CA ILE A 210 0.21 3.90 1.30
C ILE A 210 0.63 4.37 2.69
N MET A 211 1.10 5.62 2.80
CA MET A 211 1.49 6.17 4.10
C MET A 211 0.31 6.21 5.06
N VAL A 212 -0.85 6.71 4.61
CA VAL A 212 -2.07 6.72 5.45
C VAL A 212 -2.48 5.30 5.82
N SER A 213 -2.50 4.37 4.86
CA SER A 213 -2.85 2.95 5.12
C SER A 213 -1.90 2.28 6.10
N ARG A 214 -0.60 2.60 6.03
CA ARG A 214 0.41 2.10 6.96
C ARG A 214 0.17 2.64 8.37
N ILE A 215 -0.02 3.95 8.53
CA ILE A 215 -0.26 4.57 9.84
C ILE A 215 -1.52 3.97 10.48
N MET A 216 -2.58 3.78 9.68
CA MET A 216 -3.81 3.13 10.13
C MET A 216 -3.57 1.70 10.63
N ASP A 217 -2.78 0.90 9.92
CA ASP A 217 -2.43 -0.47 10.29
C ASP A 217 -1.55 -0.52 11.55
N MET A 218 -0.49 0.27 11.60
CA MET A 218 0.49 0.27 12.69
C MET A 218 -0.14 0.57 14.05
N HIS A 219 -1.15 1.46 14.06
CA HIS A 219 -1.76 1.98 15.29
C HIS A 219 -3.21 1.52 15.48
N GLY A 220 -3.69 0.58 14.67
CA GLY A 220 -5.04 0.03 14.79
C GLY A 220 -6.16 1.06 14.64
N LEU A 221 -5.95 2.12 13.86
CA LEU A 221 -6.88 3.26 13.78
C LEU A 221 -8.22 2.92 13.12
N TYR A 222 -8.33 1.78 12.43
CA TYR A 222 -9.60 1.29 11.89
C TYR A 222 -10.66 1.07 12.97
N ALA A 223 -10.25 0.80 14.21
CA ALA A 223 -11.14 0.68 15.35
C ALA A 223 -11.78 2.02 15.76
N GLN A 224 -11.15 3.15 15.40
CA GLN A 224 -11.62 4.50 15.71
C GLN A 224 -12.57 5.07 14.65
N ILE A 225 -12.79 4.35 13.54
CA ILE A 225 -13.75 4.74 12.52
C ILE A 225 -15.17 4.68 13.13
N PRO A 226 -16.00 5.73 12.99
CA PRO A 226 -17.35 5.75 13.52
C PRO A 226 -18.15 4.51 13.14
N ALA A 227 -18.90 3.95 14.09
CA ALA A 227 -19.70 2.74 13.85
C ALA A 227 -20.73 2.93 12.72
N SER A 228 -21.27 4.15 12.58
CA SER A 228 -22.16 4.57 11.50
C SER A 228 -21.57 4.34 10.11
N PHE A 229 -20.24 4.40 9.95
CA PHE A 229 -19.61 4.08 8.68
C PHE A 229 -19.87 2.64 8.25
N SER A 230 -19.93 1.67 9.18
CA SER A 230 -20.14 0.25 8.85
C SER A 230 -21.56 -0.24 9.11
N GLU A 231 -22.45 0.64 9.56
CA GLU A 231 -23.84 0.30 9.83
C GLU A 231 -24.53 -0.19 8.55
N GLY A 232 -25.25 -1.31 8.62
CA GLY A 232 -25.81 -2.00 7.46
C GLY A 232 -24.78 -2.77 6.62
N LYS A 233 -23.57 -2.25 6.41
CA LYS A 233 -22.51 -2.88 5.59
C LYS A 233 -21.94 -4.16 6.16
N SER A 234 -21.85 -4.25 7.48
CA SER A 234 -21.20 -5.39 8.15
C SER A 234 -21.85 -6.74 7.81
N ALA A 235 -23.14 -6.76 7.46
CA ALA A 235 -23.85 -7.96 7.04
C ALA A 235 -23.44 -8.48 5.65
N TYR A 236 -22.76 -7.67 4.84
CA TYR A 236 -22.37 -7.98 3.47
C TYR A 236 -20.87 -8.31 3.33
N TYR A 237 -20.05 -7.93 4.30
CA TYR A 237 -18.61 -8.15 4.22
C TYR A 237 -18.26 -9.62 3.94
N ASN A 238 -17.33 -9.84 3.02
CA ASN A 238 -16.86 -11.17 2.59
C ASN A 238 -17.98 -12.09 2.06
N LYS A 239 -19.04 -11.52 1.48
CA LYS A 239 -20.08 -12.29 0.76
C LYS A 239 -19.95 -12.10 -0.74
N GLU A 240 -20.25 -13.16 -1.49
CA GLU A 240 -20.37 -13.11 -2.94
C GLU A 240 -21.57 -12.24 -3.34
N MET A 241 -21.32 -11.21 -4.16
CA MET A 241 -22.34 -10.23 -4.55
C MET A 241 -23.52 -10.89 -5.26
N GLY A 242 -23.26 -11.85 -6.15
CA GLY A 242 -24.29 -12.52 -6.95
C GLY A 242 -25.29 -13.31 -6.10
N VAL A 243 -24.82 -13.94 -5.03
CA VAL A 243 -25.66 -14.69 -4.09
C VAL A 243 -26.60 -13.74 -3.36
N VAL A 244 -26.05 -12.66 -2.77
CA VAL A 244 -26.85 -11.68 -2.03
C VAL A 244 -27.82 -10.94 -2.95
N TYR A 245 -27.35 -10.49 -4.10
CA TYR A 245 -28.15 -9.75 -5.08
C TYR A 245 -29.36 -10.57 -5.55
N ARG A 246 -29.15 -11.86 -5.81
CA ARG A 246 -30.20 -12.79 -6.18
C ARG A 246 -31.23 -12.96 -5.07
N GLU A 247 -30.77 -13.15 -3.83
CA GLU A 247 -31.63 -13.36 -2.66
C GLU A 247 -32.52 -12.13 -2.40
N GLU A 248 -31.93 -10.93 -2.37
CA GLU A 248 -32.66 -9.71 -2.00
C GLU A 248 -33.63 -9.22 -3.07
N LEU A 249 -33.32 -9.45 -4.35
CA LEU A 249 -34.18 -9.06 -5.47
C LEU A 249 -35.10 -10.19 -5.94
N GLU A 250 -35.13 -11.30 -5.21
CA GLU A 250 -35.97 -12.48 -5.50
C GLU A 250 -35.78 -12.99 -6.95
N ILE A 251 -34.54 -12.96 -7.46
CA ILE A 251 -34.25 -13.35 -8.85
C ILE A 251 -34.23 -14.88 -8.97
N ALA A 252 -35.15 -15.43 -9.77
CA ALA A 252 -35.27 -16.87 -10.01
C ALA A 252 -33.94 -17.50 -10.48
N GLU A 253 -33.59 -18.69 -9.96
CA GLU A 253 -32.28 -19.34 -10.12
C GLU A 253 -31.85 -19.49 -11.59
N GLU A 254 -32.80 -19.76 -12.48
CA GLU A 254 -32.61 -19.91 -13.92
C GLU A 254 -32.26 -18.60 -14.65
N LYS A 255 -32.53 -17.44 -14.05
CA LYS A 255 -32.23 -16.14 -14.65
C LYS A 255 -30.76 -15.81 -14.54
N ARG A 256 -30.20 -15.30 -15.63
CA ARG A 256 -28.80 -14.86 -15.71
C ARG A 256 -28.63 -13.47 -15.10
N ILE A 257 -27.62 -13.34 -14.25
CA ILE A 257 -27.12 -12.05 -13.75
C ILE A 257 -25.73 -11.87 -14.36
N ASP A 258 -25.56 -10.90 -15.24
CA ASP A 258 -24.25 -10.61 -15.84
C ASP A 258 -23.48 -9.50 -15.10
N VAL A 259 -24.24 -8.55 -14.56
CA VAL A 259 -23.75 -7.34 -13.89
C VAL A 259 -24.65 -7.05 -12.70
N ILE A 260 -24.05 -6.62 -11.61
CA ILE A 260 -24.72 -6.11 -10.41
C ILE A 260 -25.07 -4.65 -10.63
N ASP A 261 -26.31 -4.27 -10.31
CA ASP A 261 -26.75 -2.87 -10.38
C ASP A 261 -25.91 -2.01 -9.44
N LYS A 262 -25.34 -0.93 -9.99
CA LYS A 262 -24.53 0.02 -9.23
C LYS A 262 -25.35 0.78 -8.20
N ASP A 263 -26.60 1.10 -8.51
CA ASP A 263 -27.45 1.85 -7.60
C ASP A 263 -27.79 0.99 -6.36
N TRP A 264 -28.08 -0.30 -6.56
CA TRP A 264 -28.21 -1.27 -5.46
C TRP A 264 -26.91 -1.38 -4.65
N PHE A 265 -25.77 -1.50 -5.32
CA PHE A 265 -24.47 -1.62 -4.65
C PHE A 265 -24.15 -0.39 -3.80
N PHE A 266 -24.43 0.81 -4.34
CA PHE A 266 -24.29 2.05 -3.61
C PHE A 266 -25.31 2.17 -2.48
N GLU A 267 -26.55 1.71 -2.64
CA GLU A 267 -27.56 1.67 -1.57
C GLU A 267 -27.04 0.87 -0.36
N LYS A 268 -26.29 -0.21 -0.60
CA LYS A 268 -25.64 -0.99 0.47
C LYS A 268 -24.48 -0.23 1.14
N GLY A 269 -24.09 0.92 0.62
CA GLY A 269 -23.08 1.81 1.18
C GLY A 269 -21.65 1.51 0.70
N PHE A 270 -21.46 0.61 -0.27
CA PHE A 270 -20.13 0.30 -0.82
C PHE A 270 -19.79 1.22 -1.99
N ILE A 271 -18.50 1.48 -2.19
CA ILE A 271 -18.01 2.37 -3.27
C ILE A 271 -17.26 1.56 -4.32
N ASP A 272 -17.38 1.90 -5.61
CA ASP A 272 -16.84 1.13 -6.74
C ASP A 272 -15.33 1.41 -6.99
N ALA A 273 -14.54 1.30 -5.92
CA ALA A 273 -13.10 1.46 -5.93
C ALA A 273 -12.41 0.37 -6.77
N THR A 274 -11.78 0.78 -7.87
CA THR A 274 -11.36 -0.14 -8.94
C THR A 274 -10.54 -1.32 -8.44
N TYR A 275 -9.60 -1.13 -7.51
CA TYR A 275 -8.71 -2.20 -7.04
C TYR A 275 -9.40 -3.27 -6.18
N PHE A 276 -10.45 -2.92 -5.45
CA PHE A 276 -10.98 -3.72 -4.34
C PHE A 276 -11.94 -4.84 -4.77
N TYR A 277 -12.27 -4.90 -6.06
CA TYR A 277 -13.25 -5.84 -6.58
C TYR A 277 -12.66 -6.52 -7.81
N ALA A 278 -12.54 -7.86 -7.73
CA ALA A 278 -11.87 -8.74 -8.67
C ALA A 278 -10.33 -8.73 -8.61
N SER A 279 -9.71 -9.85 -9.01
CA SER A 279 -8.25 -10.05 -9.01
C SER A 279 -7.46 -9.07 -9.90
N PHE A 280 -8.14 -8.34 -10.78
CA PHE A 280 -7.54 -7.35 -11.69
C PHE A 280 -8.25 -5.98 -11.61
N GLY A 281 -9.12 -5.81 -10.63
CA GLY A 281 -9.97 -4.65 -10.49
C GLY A 281 -11.20 -4.60 -11.42
N LEU A 282 -12.01 -3.56 -11.24
CA LEU A 282 -13.23 -3.33 -12.03
C LEU A 282 -12.91 -2.99 -13.49
N ILE A 283 -13.34 -3.85 -14.41
CA ILE A 283 -13.14 -3.71 -15.86
C ILE A 283 -14.44 -3.40 -16.59
N THR A 284 -14.32 -2.97 -17.85
CA THR A 284 -15.48 -2.87 -18.75
C THR A 284 -15.99 -4.26 -19.11
N PHE A 285 -17.25 -4.53 -18.81
CA PHE A 285 -17.91 -5.77 -19.20
C PHE A 285 -18.78 -5.54 -20.44
N TYR A 286 -18.77 -6.50 -21.36
CA TYR A 286 -19.58 -6.49 -22.56
C TYR A 286 -20.63 -7.60 -22.46
N GLN A 287 -21.88 -7.21 -22.32
CA GLN A 287 -23.01 -8.13 -22.23
C GLN A 287 -23.53 -8.45 -23.64
N TYR A 288 -23.69 -9.74 -23.92
CA TYR A 288 -24.15 -10.25 -25.22
C TYR A 288 -25.47 -11.01 -25.14
N TYR A 289 -25.95 -11.29 -23.94
CA TYR A 289 -27.15 -12.09 -23.67
C TYR A 289 -28.07 -11.36 -22.69
N ASP A 290 -29.37 -11.56 -22.80
CA ASP A 290 -30.34 -11.12 -21.80
C ASP A 290 -30.43 -12.11 -20.62
N GLU A 291 -31.33 -11.82 -19.67
CA GLU A 291 -31.57 -12.65 -18.48
C GLU A 291 -32.08 -14.06 -18.78
N ASP A 292 -32.68 -14.27 -19.97
CA ASP A 292 -33.22 -15.54 -20.45
C ASP A 292 -32.24 -16.27 -21.38
N ASN A 293 -30.99 -15.79 -21.44
CA ASN A 293 -29.92 -16.32 -22.28
C ASN A 293 -30.19 -16.20 -23.80
N ASN A 294 -31.08 -15.31 -24.22
CA ASN A 294 -31.22 -14.95 -25.63
C ASN A 294 -30.12 -13.97 -26.02
N ARG A 295 -29.60 -14.11 -27.24
CA ARG A 295 -28.56 -13.21 -27.74
C ARG A 295 -29.16 -11.82 -28.01
N LEU A 296 -28.52 -10.78 -27.46
CA LEU A 296 -28.91 -9.39 -27.69
C LEU A 296 -28.62 -8.97 -29.15
N PRO A 297 -29.47 -8.12 -29.75
CA PRO A 297 -29.25 -7.59 -31.10
C PRO A 297 -27.99 -6.73 -31.20
N SER A 298 -27.59 -6.09 -30.10
CA SER A 298 -26.33 -5.37 -29.94
C SER A 298 -25.78 -5.60 -28.53
N ARG A 299 -24.47 -5.46 -28.34
CA ARG A 299 -23.87 -5.61 -27.00
C ARG A 299 -24.19 -4.41 -26.12
N ILE A 300 -24.42 -4.63 -24.84
CA ILE A 300 -24.48 -3.58 -23.81
C ILE A 300 -23.08 -3.45 -23.19
N VAL A 301 -22.62 -2.21 -23.01
CA VAL A 301 -21.29 -1.91 -22.46
C VAL A 301 -21.43 -1.38 -21.04
N HIS A 302 -20.83 -2.08 -20.09
CA HIS A 302 -20.87 -1.76 -18.67
C HIS A 302 -19.48 -1.32 -18.20
N PRO A 303 -19.17 -0.01 -18.14
CA PRO A 303 -17.88 0.46 -17.65
C PRO A 303 -17.78 0.26 -16.13
N LYS A 304 -16.63 -0.24 -15.66
CA LYS A 304 -16.41 -0.60 -14.23
C LYS A 304 -17.54 -1.47 -13.69
N ALA A 305 -17.78 -2.59 -14.37
CA ALA A 305 -18.87 -3.48 -14.03
C ALA A 305 -18.57 -4.24 -12.74
N LEU A 306 -19.54 -4.26 -11.83
CA LEU A 306 -19.59 -5.18 -10.70
C LEU A 306 -20.16 -6.50 -11.22
N ARG A 307 -19.43 -7.60 -11.07
CA ARG A 307 -19.86 -8.92 -11.57
C ARG A 307 -20.39 -9.75 -10.40
N PRO A 308 -21.34 -10.67 -10.64
CA PRO A 308 -21.91 -11.50 -9.58
C PRO A 308 -20.87 -12.36 -8.87
N THR A 309 -19.81 -12.78 -9.56
CA THR A 309 -18.72 -13.60 -9.00
C THR A 309 -17.72 -12.80 -8.16
N TYR A 310 -17.96 -11.51 -7.96
CA TYR A 310 -17.10 -10.68 -7.10
C TYR A 310 -17.63 -10.73 -5.68
N ASP A 311 -16.73 -10.65 -4.72
CA ASP A 311 -17.08 -10.51 -3.31
C ASP A 311 -17.18 -9.03 -2.94
N PHE A 312 -18.08 -8.71 -2.01
CA PHE A 312 -17.94 -7.48 -1.23
C PHE A 312 -16.61 -7.48 -0.50
N VAL A 313 -16.07 -6.28 -0.23
CA VAL A 313 -14.86 -6.13 0.59
C VAL A 313 -14.97 -6.91 1.90
N SER A 314 -13.86 -7.46 2.36
CA SER A 314 -13.88 -8.53 3.35
C SER A 314 -14.19 -8.05 4.76
N ASN A 315 -13.98 -6.75 5.03
CA ASN A 315 -14.09 -6.17 6.37
C ASN A 315 -14.11 -4.63 6.33
N ARG A 316 -14.30 -4.01 7.50
CA ARG A 316 -14.26 -2.55 7.70
C ARG A 316 -12.96 -1.89 7.22
N ARG A 317 -11.83 -2.58 7.33
CA ARG A 317 -10.52 -2.05 6.94
C ARG A 317 -10.42 -1.91 5.42
N GLU A 318 -10.81 -2.93 4.66
CA GLU A 318 -10.86 -2.85 3.20
C GLU A 318 -11.92 -1.86 2.70
N ASP A 319 -13.06 -1.78 3.37
CA ASP A 319 -14.11 -0.78 3.07
C ASP A 319 -13.59 0.65 3.23
N PHE A 320 -12.95 0.97 4.36
CA PHE A 320 -12.29 2.26 4.53
C PHE A 320 -11.25 2.53 3.44
N ARG A 321 -10.42 1.53 3.11
CA ARG A 321 -9.39 1.64 2.09
C ARG A 321 -9.95 1.87 0.69
N ALA A 322 -11.08 1.26 0.37
CA ALA A 322 -11.82 1.53 -0.87
C ALA A 322 -12.25 3.00 -0.93
N TYR A 323 -12.87 3.53 0.13
CA TYR A 323 -13.22 4.94 0.22
C TYR A 323 -12.01 5.88 0.16
N LEU A 324 -10.93 5.58 0.89
CA LEU A 324 -9.70 6.36 0.86
C LEU A 324 -9.13 6.44 -0.56
N ASN A 325 -9.11 5.32 -1.28
CA ASN A 325 -8.64 5.28 -2.66
C ASN A 325 -9.47 6.22 -3.56
N GLU A 326 -10.80 6.20 -3.41
CA GLU A 326 -11.70 7.06 -4.19
C GLU A 326 -11.55 8.54 -3.84
N MET A 327 -11.42 8.86 -2.56
CA MET A 327 -11.16 10.23 -2.09
C MET A 327 -9.87 10.81 -2.67
N ILE A 328 -8.87 9.98 -2.97
CA ILE A 328 -7.57 10.43 -3.51
C ILE A 328 -7.60 10.58 -5.05
N HIS A 329 -8.34 9.72 -5.74
CA HIS A 329 -8.22 9.56 -7.21
C HIS A 329 -9.34 10.23 -8.01
N ARG A 330 -10.51 10.50 -7.40
CA ARG A 330 -11.67 11.04 -8.11
C ARG A 330 -11.62 12.55 -8.27
N ASN A 331 -12.15 13.02 -9.40
CA ASN A 331 -12.36 14.45 -9.64
C ASN A 331 -13.73 14.91 -9.11
N ALA A 332 -13.96 16.23 -9.13
CA ALA A 332 -15.18 16.85 -8.62
C ALA A 332 -16.46 16.25 -9.21
N ASN A 333 -16.53 16.11 -10.54
CA ASN A 333 -17.71 15.59 -11.23
C ASN A 333 -18.00 14.15 -10.82
N GLN A 334 -16.97 13.32 -10.66
CA GLN A 334 -17.12 11.93 -10.23
C GLN A 334 -17.59 11.84 -8.77
N LEU A 335 -17.04 12.68 -7.89
CA LEU A 335 -17.46 12.72 -6.48
C LEU A 335 -18.92 13.18 -6.34
N GLN A 336 -19.34 14.19 -7.11
CA GLN A 336 -20.72 14.68 -7.13
C GLN A 336 -21.73 13.68 -7.69
N ALA A 337 -21.27 12.81 -8.60
CA ALA A 337 -22.11 11.78 -9.21
C ALA A 337 -22.45 10.63 -8.26
N PHE A 338 -21.75 10.47 -7.14
CA PHE A 338 -22.11 9.47 -6.14
C PHE A 338 -23.45 9.83 -5.45
N PRO A 339 -24.25 8.83 -5.06
CA PRO A 339 -25.48 9.06 -4.29
C PRO A 339 -25.17 9.58 -2.87
N ASP A 340 -26.18 10.17 -2.22
CA ASP A 340 -26.02 10.94 -0.98
C ASP A 340 -25.45 10.13 0.18
N ASN A 341 -25.79 8.84 0.29
CA ASN A 341 -25.25 7.97 1.33
C ASN A 341 -23.73 7.72 1.14
N ILE A 342 -23.26 7.56 -0.10
CA ILE A 342 -21.83 7.42 -0.41
C ILE A 342 -21.10 8.75 -0.16
N LYS A 343 -21.69 9.88 -0.57
CA LYS A 343 -21.15 11.22 -0.28
C LYS A 343 -21.05 11.47 1.23
N ALA A 344 -22.06 11.08 2.01
CA ALA A 344 -22.04 11.19 3.46
C ALA A 344 -20.91 10.36 4.09
N ASN A 345 -20.66 9.14 3.62
CA ASN A 345 -19.52 8.34 4.05
C ASN A 345 -18.17 8.98 3.68
N ILE A 346 -18.05 9.54 2.47
CA ILE A 346 -16.85 10.29 2.05
C ILE A 346 -16.61 11.48 2.98
N VAL A 347 -17.63 12.29 3.24
CA VAL A 347 -17.55 13.46 4.14
C VAL A 347 -17.16 13.04 5.55
N MET A 348 -17.79 11.99 6.09
CA MET A 348 -17.46 11.45 7.42
C MET A 348 -15.98 11.04 7.53
N LEU A 349 -15.48 10.28 6.56
CA LEU A 349 -14.08 9.82 6.57
C LEU A 349 -13.10 10.95 6.29
N ARG A 350 -13.44 11.89 5.40
CA ARG A 350 -12.67 13.11 5.15
C ARG A 350 -12.51 13.90 6.44
N ASP A 351 -13.60 14.19 7.14
CA ASP A 351 -13.60 15.00 8.35
C ASP A 351 -12.84 14.30 9.49
N LEU A 352 -12.97 12.97 9.59
CA LEU A 352 -12.19 12.15 10.52
C LEU A 352 -10.68 12.28 10.24
N LEU A 353 -10.24 12.06 8.99
CA LEU A 353 -8.85 12.19 8.58
C LEU A 353 -8.31 13.60 8.84
N MET A 354 -9.08 14.63 8.48
CA MET A 354 -8.73 16.03 8.73
C MET A 354 -8.59 16.32 10.23
N SER A 355 -9.45 15.74 11.08
CA SER A 355 -9.38 15.87 12.54
C SER A 355 -8.13 15.22 13.14
N TRP A 356 -7.62 14.16 12.52
CA TRP A 356 -6.35 13.54 12.88
C TRP A 356 -5.14 14.31 12.37
N GLY A 357 -5.33 15.30 11.50
CA GLY A 357 -4.24 16.07 10.90
C GLY A 357 -3.76 15.54 9.54
N VAL A 358 -4.52 14.65 8.90
CA VAL A 358 -4.29 14.24 7.51
C VAL A 358 -5.05 15.18 6.59
N ASP A 359 -4.34 16.07 5.90
CA ASP A 359 -4.90 17.08 4.98
C ASP A 359 -5.27 16.46 3.62
N ILE A 360 -6.28 15.59 3.63
CA ILE A 360 -6.77 14.91 2.44
C ILE A 360 -7.41 15.87 1.43
N VAL A 361 -7.90 17.03 1.89
CA VAL A 361 -8.46 18.06 1.03
C VAL A 361 -7.36 18.78 0.25
N ALA A 362 -6.25 19.16 0.88
CA ALA A 362 -5.09 19.67 0.15
C ALA A 362 -4.50 18.62 -0.81
N MET A 363 -4.58 17.34 -0.45
CA MET A 363 -4.18 16.23 -1.31
C MET A 363 -5.05 16.13 -2.58
N ASN A 364 -6.38 16.17 -2.41
CA ASN A 364 -7.38 16.21 -3.47
C ASN A 364 -8.44 17.31 -3.24
N PRO A 365 -8.24 18.52 -3.80
CA PRO A 365 -9.18 19.64 -3.62
C PRO A 365 -10.59 19.39 -4.13
N ALA A 366 -10.80 18.36 -4.98
CA ALA A 366 -12.13 17.99 -5.45
C ALA A 366 -13.10 17.62 -4.31
N LEU A 367 -12.58 17.20 -3.15
CA LEU A 367 -13.35 16.88 -1.95
C LEU A 367 -14.06 18.09 -1.34
N GLU A 368 -13.64 19.32 -1.65
CA GLU A 368 -14.33 20.56 -1.22
C GLU A 368 -15.71 20.71 -1.86
N THR A 369 -15.95 20.04 -2.99
CA THR A 369 -17.25 20.13 -3.66
C THR A 369 -18.35 19.43 -2.86
N LEU A 370 -18.00 18.51 -1.96
CA LEU A 370 -18.93 17.73 -1.14
C LEU A 370 -19.34 18.45 0.16
N ASN A 371 -19.12 19.76 0.25
CA ASN A 371 -19.40 20.58 1.44
C ASN A 371 -20.89 20.93 1.63
#